data_AF-A0AAI9R8F9-F1
#
_entry.id   AF-A0AAI9R8F9-F1
#
_cell.length_a   1.000
_cell.length_b   1.000
_cell.length_c   1.000
_cell.angle_alpha   90.00
_cell.angle_beta   90.00
_cell.angle_gamma   90.00
#
_symmetry.space_group_name_H-M   'P 1'
#
loop_
_entity.id
_entity.type
_entity.pdbx_description
1 polymer ?
#
loop_
_entity_poly.entity_id
_entity_poly.type
_entity_poly.pdbx_seq_one_letter_code
_entity_poly.pdbx_strand_id
1 'polypeptide(L)'
;LVLEIRGPGVLFSGSDNTSDLMTLESNEAGIVELELTEDITEGSITVAVSHLTVVDAEVLLDVNMFKGTEEREMHINDNDRIEVHYVVWDADTGDQLDEGDLLVTAGDDPTYIDGFGWSAIGLDIDSDRGLIPGISTGTSHTTLLPPPIAYGNNDGHELQNSWLRFELSINRGPIT
;
A
#
# COMPACT_ATOMS: atom_id res chain seq x y z
N LEU A 1 -10.07 19.07 7.67
CA LEU A 1 -10.49 18.56 6.35
C LEU A 1 -11.62 17.56 6.58
N VAL A 2 -12.61 17.55 5.69
CA VAL A 2 -13.63 16.50 5.64
C VAL A 2 -13.25 15.55 4.52
N LEU A 3 -13.19 14.27 4.84
CA LEU A 3 -12.98 13.21 3.89
C LEU A 3 -14.30 12.47 3.66
N GLU A 4 -14.60 12.15 2.42
CA GLU A 4 -15.82 11.45 2.02
C GLU A 4 -15.48 10.43 0.92
N ILE A 5 -15.95 9.19 1.09
CA ILE A 5 -15.95 8.15 0.05
C ILE A 5 -17.31 8.19 -0.64
N ARG A 6 -17.30 8.47 -1.93
CA ARG A 6 -18.48 8.45 -2.79
C ARG A 6 -18.46 7.16 -3.60
N GLY A 7 -19.22 6.18 -3.16
CA GLY A 7 -19.35 4.89 -3.82
C GLY A 7 -19.65 3.77 -2.81
N PRO A 8 -20.05 2.58 -3.28
CA PRO A 8 -20.34 1.44 -2.41
C PRO A 8 -19.07 0.64 -2.08
N GLY A 9 -19.17 -0.23 -1.07
CA GLY A 9 -18.21 -1.32 -0.86
C GLY A 9 -16.90 -0.94 -0.17
N VAL A 10 -16.73 0.32 0.24
CA VAL A 10 -15.48 0.82 0.85
C VAL A 10 -15.78 1.77 2.02
N LEU A 11 -15.04 1.62 3.11
CA LEU A 11 -15.07 2.49 4.29
C LEU A 11 -13.67 3.00 4.62
N PHE A 12 -13.58 4.08 5.40
CA PHE A 12 -12.33 4.42 6.07
C PHE A 12 -12.15 3.48 7.28
N SER A 13 -11.05 2.71 7.32
CA SER A 13 -10.81 1.73 8.39
C SER A 13 -10.76 2.38 9.78
N GLY A 14 -10.29 3.63 9.87
CA GLY A 14 -10.17 4.35 11.14
C GLY A 14 -11.50 4.82 11.74
N SER A 15 -12.58 4.91 10.95
CA SER A 15 -13.88 5.44 11.39
C SER A 15 -15.05 4.47 11.19
N ASP A 16 -14.81 3.32 10.56
CA ASP A 16 -15.83 2.37 10.11
C ASP A 16 -16.96 3.06 9.32
N ASN A 17 -16.62 4.10 8.54
CA ASN A 17 -17.60 4.96 7.88
C ASN A 17 -17.10 5.49 6.54
N THR A 18 -18.02 5.96 5.71
CA THR A 18 -17.74 6.61 4.42
C THR A 18 -17.31 8.07 4.59
N SER A 19 -17.25 8.58 5.81
CA SER A 19 -16.83 9.94 6.12
C SER A 19 -15.87 9.96 7.29
N ASP A 20 -14.86 10.81 7.23
CA ASP A 20 -13.89 11.00 8.31
C ASP A 20 -13.44 12.46 8.41
N LEU A 21 -12.85 12.82 9.55
CA LEU A 21 -12.32 14.15 9.83
C LEU A 21 -10.81 14.07 10.07
N MET A 22 -10.05 14.72 9.20
CA MET A 22 -8.60 14.83 9.36
C MET A 22 -8.20 16.26 9.66
N THR A 23 -7.29 16.44 10.61
CA THR A 23 -6.61 17.72 10.85
C THR A 23 -5.17 17.57 10.39
N LEU A 24 -4.70 18.53 9.60
CA LEU A 24 -3.33 18.62 9.14
C LEU A 24 -2.81 20.00 9.49
N GLU A 25 -1.65 20.06 10.12
CA GLU A 25 -0.89 21.28 10.32
C GLU A 25 -0.14 21.68 9.04
N SER A 26 0.48 22.86 9.06
CA SER A 26 1.27 23.32 7.92
C SER A 26 2.42 22.35 7.62
N ASN A 27 2.52 21.93 6.35
CA ASN A 27 3.49 20.94 5.86
C ASN A 27 3.36 19.55 6.49
N GLU A 28 2.20 19.21 7.03
CA GLU A 28 1.89 17.86 7.50
C GLU A 28 1.23 17.05 6.37
N ALA A 29 1.46 15.74 6.40
CA ALA A 29 0.75 14.77 5.57
C ALA A 29 0.04 13.78 6.48
N GLY A 30 -1.14 13.33 6.06
CA GLY A 30 -1.90 12.30 6.75
C GLY A 30 -2.15 11.12 5.82
N ILE A 31 -2.26 9.94 6.41
CA ILE A 31 -2.57 8.70 5.72
C ILE A 31 -3.89 8.18 6.26
N VAL A 32 -4.73 7.70 5.35
CA VAL A 32 -6.01 7.08 5.69
C VAL A 32 -6.11 5.77 4.95
N GLU A 33 -6.46 4.74 5.69
CA GLU A 33 -6.66 3.40 5.18
C GLU A 33 -8.10 3.24 4.69
N LEU A 34 -8.26 2.49 3.59
CA LEU A 34 -9.54 2.12 3.03
C LEU A 34 -9.75 0.62 3.23
N GLU A 35 -10.90 0.24 3.76
CA GLU A 35 -11.30 -1.15 3.93
C GLU A 35 -12.40 -1.51 2.93
N LEU A 36 -12.24 -2.65 2.24
CA LEU A 36 -13.31 -3.22 1.43
C LEU A 36 -14.31 -3.97 2.32
N THR A 37 -15.60 -3.65 2.20
CA THR A 37 -16.65 -4.30 3.01
C THR A 37 -17.18 -5.60 2.40
N GLU A 38 -16.84 -5.86 1.14
CA GLU A 38 -17.23 -7.03 0.37
C GLU A 38 -16.23 -7.30 -0.76
N ASP A 39 -16.25 -8.51 -1.31
CA ASP A 39 -15.42 -8.85 -2.47
C ASP A 39 -15.85 -8.04 -3.71
N ILE A 40 -14.92 -7.32 -4.31
CA ILE A 40 -15.17 -6.52 -5.51
C ILE A 40 -14.54 -7.20 -6.73
N THR A 41 -15.33 -7.46 -7.77
CA THR A 41 -14.80 -7.89 -9.07
C THR A 41 -14.36 -6.70 -9.92
N GLU A 42 -15.20 -5.68 -10.00
CA GLU A 42 -14.91 -4.41 -10.64
C GLU A 42 -15.73 -3.33 -9.91
N GLY A 43 -15.09 -2.21 -9.58
CA GLY A 43 -15.72 -1.14 -8.83
C GLY A 43 -15.02 0.19 -9.02
N SER A 44 -15.74 1.28 -8.76
CA SER A 44 -15.16 2.62 -8.74
C SER A 44 -15.73 3.40 -7.56
N ILE A 45 -14.86 4.17 -6.92
CA ILE A 45 -15.22 5.12 -5.87
C ILE A 45 -14.53 6.47 -6.17
N THR A 46 -15.05 7.54 -5.59
CA THR A 46 -14.35 8.83 -5.54
C THR A 46 -14.08 9.18 -4.10
N VAL A 47 -12.82 9.42 -3.74
CA VAL A 47 -12.43 9.99 -2.46
C VAL A 47 -12.40 11.51 -2.61
N ALA A 48 -13.26 12.20 -1.85
CA ALA A 48 -13.34 13.65 -1.81
C ALA A 48 -12.72 14.17 -0.52
N VAL A 49 -11.82 15.15 -0.65
CA VAL A 49 -11.21 15.87 0.48
C VAL A 49 -11.58 17.34 0.35
N SER A 50 -12.27 17.89 1.35
CA SER A 50 -12.74 19.28 1.33
C SER A 50 -12.37 20.05 2.60
N HIS A 51 -12.29 21.37 2.48
CA HIS A 51 -12.12 22.25 3.64
C HIS A 51 -13.47 22.64 4.25
N LEU A 52 -13.60 22.55 5.58
CA LEU A 52 -14.86 22.78 6.31
C LEU A 52 -15.50 24.15 6.04
N THR A 53 -14.69 25.18 5.84
CA THR A 53 -15.14 26.58 5.77
C THR A 53 -14.84 27.27 4.44
N VAL A 54 -14.09 26.61 3.54
CA VAL A 54 -13.70 27.19 2.24
C VAL A 54 -14.40 26.36 1.17
N VAL A 55 -15.54 26.87 0.70
CA VAL A 55 -16.48 26.12 -0.17
C VAL A 55 -15.82 25.60 -1.44
N ASP A 56 -14.88 26.37 -2.02
CA ASP A 56 -14.23 26.02 -3.28
C ASP A 56 -12.95 25.18 -3.11
N ALA A 57 -12.57 24.83 -1.87
CA ALA A 57 -11.39 24.02 -1.60
C ALA A 57 -11.78 22.53 -1.49
N GLU A 58 -11.79 21.85 -2.64
CA GLU A 58 -12.05 20.41 -2.78
C GLU A 58 -11.02 19.76 -3.71
N VAL A 59 -10.60 18.55 -3.36
CA VAL A 59 -9.80 17.65 -4.19
C VAL A 59 -10.57 16.34 -4.32
N LEU A 60 -10.65 15.82 -5.54
CA LEU A 60 -11.32 14.55 -5.85
C LEU A 60 -10.28 13.56 -6.40
N LEU A 61 -10.29 12.35 -5.87
CA LEU A 61 -9.49 11.22 -6.35
C LEU A 61 -10.43 10.09 -6.77
N ASP A 62 -10.43 9.78 -8.06
CA ASP A 62 -11.16 8.63 -8.57
C ASP A 62 -10.31 7.36 -8.46
N VAL A 63 -10.84 6.35 -7.78
CA VAL A 63 -10.20 5.05 -7.57
C VAL A 63 -10.99 3.99 -8.32
N ASN A 64 -10.31 3.28 -9.20
CA ASN A 64 -10.88 2.15 -9.95
C ASN A 64 -10.25 0.87 -9.44
N MET A 65 -11.08 -0.10 -9.08
CA MET A 65 -10.69 -1.36 -8.48
C MET A 65 -11.09 -2.50 -9.40
N PHE A 66 -10.16 -3.41 -9.64
CA PHE A 66 -10.37 -4.59 -10.47
C PHE A 66 -9.79 -5.79 -9.75
N LYS A 67 -10.55 -6.88 -9.69
CA LYS A 67 -10.02 -8.15 -9.22
C LYS A 67 -8.95 -8.63 -10.20
N GLY A 68 -7.79 -9.01 -9.67
CA GLY A 68 -6.73 -9.62 -10.44
C GLY A 68 -7.21 -10.89 -11.16
N THR A 69 -6.64 -11.18 -12.33
CA THR A 69 -6.93 -12.41 -13.09
C THR A 69 -6.19 -13.62 -12.57
N GLU A 70 -5.18 -13.41 -11.74
CA GLU A 70 -4.36 -14.45 -11.13
C GLU A 70 -4.83 -14.69 -9.70
N GLU A 71 -5.76 -15.63 -9.52
CA GLU A 71 -6.15 -16.07 -8.18
C GLU A 71 -5.12 -17.08 -7.66
N ARG A 72 -4.65 -16.87 -6.43
CA ARG A 72 -3.85 -17.86 -5.70
C ARG A 72 -4.58 -18.32 -4.45
N GLU A 73 -4.14 -19.45 -3.92
CA GLU A 73 -4.84 -20.13 -2.82
C GLU A 73 -4.60 -19.52 -1.45
N MET A 74 -3.49 -18.78 -1.25
CA MET A 74 -3.17 -18.12 0.01
C MET A 74 -2.95 -16.63 -0.19
N HIS A 75 -3.58 -15.86 0.71
CA HIS A 75 -3.50 -14.41 0.78
C HIS A 75 -2.60 -14.00 1.94
N ILE A 76 -1.70 -13.04 1.72
CA ILE A 76 -0.84 -12.47 2.75
C ILE A 76 -1.61 -11.41 3.52
N ASN A 77 -1.78 -11.66 4.82
CA ASN A 77 -2.46 -10.78 5.75
C ASN A 77 -1.45 -10.00 6.61
N ASP A 78 -1.96 -9.03 7.35
CA ASP A 78 -1.18 -8.36 8.39
C ASP A 78 -0.54 -9.38 9.36
N ASN A 79 0.74 -9.13 9.70
CA ASN A 79 1.63 -9.99 10.48
C ASN A 79 2.11 -11.30 9.82
N ASP A 80 1.73 -11.60 8.58
CA ASP A 80 2.30 -12.75 7.87
C ASP A 80 3.75 -12.48 7.50
N ARG A 81 4.64 -13.44 7.80
CA ARG A 81 6.05 -13.32 7.48
C ARG A 81 6.37 -13.98 6.15
N ILE A 82 6.93 -13.24 5.20
CA ILE A 82 7.18 -13.72 3.83
C ILE A 82 8.57 -13.31 3.34
N GLU A 83 9.09 -14.07 2.38
CA GLU A 83 10.27 -13.71 1.59
C GLU A 83 9.79 -13.08 0.29
N VAL A 84 10.26 -11.87 0.02
CA VAL A 84 9.92 -11.11 -1.20
C VAL A 84 11.18 -10.80 -1.98
N HIS A 85 11.06 -10.81 -3.30
CA HIS A 85 11.97 -10.10 -4.19
C HIS A 85 11.47 -8.67 -4.33
N TYR A 86 12.34 -7.69 -4.11
CA TYR A 86 12.00 -6.27 -4.25
C TYR A 86 12.92 -5.57 -5.25
N VAL A 87 12.36 -4.62 -5.98
CA VAL A 87 13.09 -3.60 -6.72
C VAL A 87 12.58 -2.25 -6.25
N VAL A 88 13.48 -1.35 -5.87
CA VAL A 88 13.12 0.01 -5.45
C VAL A 88 13.70 1.04 -6.39
N TRP A 89 12.86 2.00 -6.76
CA TRP A 89 13.16 3.08 -7.68
C TRP A 89 12.87 4.43 -7.01
N ASP A 90 13.65 5.44 -7.34
CA ASP A 90 13.25 6.82 -7.13
C ASP A 90 12.13 7.14 -8.13
N ALA A 91 10.93 7.47 -7.63
CA ALA A 91 9.75 7.60 -8.47
C ALA A 91 9.78 8.87 -9.35
N ASP A 92 10.54 9.89 -8.93
CA ASP A 92 10.62 11.18 -9.62
C ASP A 92 11.60 11.11 -10.80
N THR A 93 12.72 10.42 -10.62
CA THR A 93 13.79 10.29 -11.63
C THR A 93 13.67 9.02 -12.47
N GLY A 94 13.07 7.97 -11.92
CA GLY A 94 13.02 6.63 -12.51
C GLY A 94 14.32 5.84 -12.36
N ASP A 95 15.25 6.30 -11.51
CA ASP A 95 16.51 5.59 -11.25
C ASP A 95 16.27 4.39 -10.32
N GLN A 96 16.85 3.24 -10.67
CA GLN A 96 16.87 2.07 -9.77
C GLN A 96 17.83 2.35 -8.62
N LEU A 97 17.33 2.24 -7.40
CA LEU A 97 18.11 2.50 -6.19
C LEU A 97 18.71 1.21 -5.62
N ASP A 98 17.91 0.14 -5.55
CA ASP A 98 18.33 -1.15 -5.01
C ASP A 98 17.44 -2.31 -5.53
N GLU A 99 17.92 -3.53 -5.34
CA GLU A 99 17.21 -4.78 -5.66
C GLU A 99 17.73 -5.94 -4.82
N GLY A 100 16.83 -6.81 -4.38
CA GLY A 100 17.25 -8.05 -3.72
C GLY A 100 16.10 -8.86 -3.15
N ASP A 101 16.46 -9.84 -2.33
CA ASP A 101 15.50 -10.68 -1.62
C ASP A 101 15.57 -10.36 -0.13
N LEU A 102 14.40 -10.11 0.49
CA LEU A 102 14.29 -9.79 1.90
C LEU A 102 13.18 -10.60 2.56
N LEU A 103 13.39 -10.86 3.85
CA LEU A 103 12.37 -11.41 4.71
C LEU A 103 11.66 -10.24 5.41
N VAL A 104 10.34 -10.17 5.27
CA VAL A 104 9.49 -9.08 5.76
C VAL A 104 8.28 -9.64 6.50
N THR A 105 7.84 -8.91 7.52
CA THR A 105 6.54 -9.08 8.15
C THR A 105 5.56 -8.14 7.47
N ALA A 106 4.50 -8.64 6.85
CA ALA A 106 3.51 -7.79 6.23
C ALA A 106 2.82 -6.92 7.28
N GLY A 107 2.55 -5.66 6.93
CA GLY A 107 2.08 -4.64 7.86
C GLY A 107 3.22 -3.93 8.58
N ASP A 108 3.10 -3.79 9.90
CA ASP A 108 4.06 -3.03 10.71
C ASP A 108 5.33 -3.83 11.01
N ASP A 109 6.30 -3.82 10.09
CA ASP A 109 7.64 -4.39 10.32
C ASP A 109 8.62 -3.33 10.85
N PRO A 110 9.09 -3.45 12.11
CA PRO A 110 10.02 -2.47 12.70
C PRO A 110 11.41 -2.48 12.07
N THR A 111 11.71 -3.43 11.18
CA THR A 111 13.00 -3.57 10.50
C THR A 111 13.14 -2.59 9.32
N TYR A 112 12.02 -2.17 8.74
CA TYR A 112 11.99 -1.42 7.47
C TYR A 112 11.18 -0.14 7.60
N ILE A 113 11.15 0.65 6.52
CA ILE A 113 10.22 1.78 6.40
C ILE A 113 8.77 1.25 6.37
N ASP A 114 7.84 1.97 7.00
CA ASP A 114 6.44 1.52 7.18
C ASP A 114 5.80 1.06 5.85
N GLY A 115 5.97 1.87 4.79
CA GLY A 115 5.38 1.58 3.49
C GLY A 115 5.91 0.32 2.83
N PHE A 116 7.10 -0.17 3.20
CA PHE A 116 7.62 -1.45 2.68
C PHE A 116 6.86 -2.64 3.27
N GLY A 117 6.66 -2.66 4.59
CA GLY A 117 5.87 -3.71 5.25
C GLY A 117 4.40 -3.67 4.81
N TRP A 118 3.82 -2.48 4.67
CA TRP A 118 2.45 -2.32 4.16
C TRP A 118 2.28 -2.80 2.71
N SER A 119 3.31 -2.63 1.86
CA SER A 119 3.28 -3.09 0.47
C SER A 119 3.24 -4.61 0.32
N ALA A 120 3.61 -5.35 1.37
CA ALA A 120 3.55 -6.81 1.37
C ALA A 120 2.13 -7.36 1.63
N ILE A 121 1.23 -6.56 2.21
CA ILE A 121 -0.17 -6.96 2.41
C ILE A 121 -0.85 -7.11 1.05
N GLY A 122 -1.67 -8.14 0.93
CA GLY A 122 -2.46 -8.38 -0.27
C GLY A 122 -1.74 -9.17 -1.35
N LEU A 123 -0.44 -9.47 -1.18
CA LEU A 123 0.24 -10.43 -2.04
C LEU A 123 -0.42 -11.80 -1.91
N ASP A 124 -0.34 -12.58 -2.97
CA ASP A 124 -1.01 -13.86 -3.09
C ASP A 124 0.00 -14.92 -3.55
N ILE A 125 -0.11 -16.15 -3.06
CA ILE A 125 0.77 -17.27 -3.43
C ILE A 125 0.02 -18.61 -3.40
N ASP A 126 0.39 -19.55 -4.28
CA ASP A 126 -0.24 -20.88 -4.29
C ASP A 126 0.13 -21.68 -3.03
N SER A 127 -0.66 -22.72 -2.70
CA SER A 127 -0.48 -23.54 -1.48
C SER A 127 0.89 -24.22 -1.35
N ASP A 128 1.70 -24.24 -2.39
CA ASP A 128 3.07 -24.72 -2.34
C ASP A 128 4.02 -23.76 -1.61
N ARG A 129 3.59 -22.52 -1.32
CA ARG A 129 4.35 -21.48 -0.57
C ARG A 129 5.69 -21.15 -1.24
N GLY A 130 5.82 -21.34 -2.55
CA GLY A 130 7.08 -21.14 -3.27
C GLY A 130 8.15 -22.20 -2.98
N LEU A 131 7.75 -23.40 -2.54
CA LEU A 131 8.67 -24.49 -2.20
C LEU A 131 9.02 -25.38 -3.39
N ILE A 132 8.32 -25.26 -4.53
CA ILE A 132 8.59 -26.06 -5.72
C ILE A 132 9.63 -25.33 -6.60
N PRO A 133 10.86 -25.87 -6.76
CA PRO A 133 11.90 -25.19 -7.51
C PRO A 133 11.52 -25.00 -8.98
N GLY A 134 11.74 -23.79 -9.50
CA GLY A 134 11.51 -23.45 -10.91
C GLY A 134 10.07 -23.11 -11.28
N ILE A 135 9.16 -22.99 -10.30
CA ILE A 135 7.79 -22.51 -10.49
C ILE A 135 7.63 -21.23 -9.67
N SER A 136 7.28 -20.12 -10.34
CA SER A 136 6.86 -18.89 -9.66
C SER A 136 5.37 -18.99 -9.38
N THR A 137 4.99 -19.05 -8.11
CA THR A 137 3.60 -19.19 -7.68
C THR A 137 3.05 -17.96 -6.95
N GLY A 138 3.91 -16.94 -6.76
CA GLY A 138 3.55 -15.67 -6.14
C GLY A 138 3.05 -14.61 -7.12
N THR A 139 2.24 -13.68 -6.63
CA THR A 139 1.90 -12.43 -7.32
C THR A 139 2.92 -11.33 -7.04
N SER A 140 2.76 -10.21 -7.76
CA SER A 140 3.59 -9.03 -7.61
C SER A 140 2.74 -7.78 -7.49
N HIS A 141 3.21 -6.81 -6.71
CA HIS A 141 2.60 -5.50 -6.54
C HIS A 141 3.57 -4.38 -6.95
N THR A 142 3.00 -3.26 -7.38
CA THR A 142 3.72 -2.00 -7.51
C THR A 142 3.09 -0.98 -6.58
N THR A 143 3.87 -0.48 -5.62
CA THR A 143 3.41 0.50 -4.64
C THR A 143 4.19 1.80 -4.79
N LEU A 144 3.48 2.92 -4.71
CA LEU A 144 4.07 4.26 -4.68
C LEU A 144 4.04 4.78 -3.24
N LEU A 145 5.21 5.04 -2.66
CA LEU A 145 5.38 5.44 -1.27
C LEU A 145 5.74 6.91 -1.16
N PRO A 146 4.90 7.75 -0.53
CA PRO A 146 5.27 9.12 -0.21
C PRO A 146 6.32 9.16 0.90
N PRO A 147 7.08 10.27 1.02
CA PRO A 147 8.11 10.44 2.04
C PRO A 147 7.70 10.03 3.47
N PRO A 148 6.49 10.37 3.99
CA PRO A 148 6.13 10.06 5.38
C PRO A 148 6.10 8.58 5.75
N ILE A 149 5.93 7.67 4.77
CA ILE A 149 6.01 6.20 4.97
C ILE A 149 7.20 5.57 4.22
N ALA A 150 8.09 6.43 3.73
CA ALA A 150 9.40 6.07 3.22
C ALA A 150 10.47 6.66 4.16
N TYR A 151 11.39 7.48 3.65
CA TYR A 151 12.50 8.04 4.43
C TYR A 151 12.24 9.44 5.01
N GLY A 152 11.02 9.97 4.88
CA GLY A 152 10.67 11.33 5.32
C GLY A 152 10.79 11.59 6.81
N ASN A 153 10.76 10.53 7.63
CA ASN A 153 10.98 10.62 9.07
C ASN A 153 12.46 10.40 9.47
N ASN A 154 13.37 10.34 8.50
CA ASN A 154 14.80 10.11 8.72
C ASN A 154 15.63 11.36 8.34
N ASP A 155 15.80 12.26 9.32
CA ASP A 155 16.50 13.53 9.13
C ASP A 155 17.94 13.34 8.61
N GLY A 156 18.24 13.96 7.48
CA GLY A 156 19.54 13.90 6.81
C GLY A 156 19.72 12.72 5.86
N HIS A 157 18.70 11.87 5.71
CA HIS A 157 18.71 10.79 4.72
C HIS A 157 18.60 11.36 3.31
N GLU A 158 19.36 10.84 2.34
CA GLU A 158 19.38 11.39 0.98
C GLU A 158 18.02 11.30 0.26
N LEU A 159 17.25 10.27 0.58
CA LEU A 159 15.90 10.02 0.06
C LEU A 159 14.76 10.62 0.92
N GLN A 160 15.06 11.44 1.93
CA GLN A 160 14.04 11.92 2.87
C GLN A 160 12.91 12.75 2.22
N ASN A 161 13.12 13.27 1.01
CA ASN A 161 12.13 14.06 0.28
C ASN A 161 11.67 13.37 -1.02
N SER A 162 12.09 12.12 -1.26
CA SER A 162 11.78 11.39 -2.49
C SER A 162 10.54 10.53 -2.33
N TRP A 163 9.75 10.45 -3.39
CA TRP A 163 8.77 9.38 -3.56
C TRP A 163 9.47 8.12 -4.04
N LEU A 164 9.11 6.96 -3.49
CA LEU A 164 9.69 5.68 -3.88
C LEU A 164 8.67 4.83 -4.60
N ARG A 165 9.08 4.18 -5.69
CA ARG A 165 8.29 3.12 -6.33
C ARG A 165 8.90 1.78 -5.97
N PHE A 166 8.12 0.94 -5.32
CA PHE A 166 8.49 -0.43 -5.00
C PHE A 166 7.77 -1.40 -5.92
N GLU A 167 8.52 -2.37 -6.44
CA GLU A 167 7.99 -3.56 -7.09
C GLU A 167 8.30 -4.75 -6.19
N LEU A 168 7.27 -5.35 -5.59
CA LEU A 168 7.42 -6.49 -4.68
C LEU A 168 6.85 -7.73 -5.37
N SER A 169 7.56 -8.85 -5.31
CA SER A 169 7.08 -10.17 -5.71
C SER A 169 7.28 -11.14 -4.56
N ILE A 170 6.27 -11.92 -4.21
CA ILE A 170 6.43 -12.93 -3.17
C ILE A 170 7.19 -14.15 -3.72
N ASN A 171 8.33 -14.45 -3.09
CA ASN A 171 9.13 -15.63 -3.41
C ASN A 171 8.65 -16.84 -2.59
N ARG A 172 8.34 -16.62 -1.31
CA ARG A 172 8.04 -17.71 -0.37
C ARG A 172 7.23 -17.19 0.82
N GLY A 173 6.22 -17.95 1.24
CA GLY A 173 5.52 -17.67 2.49
C GLY A 173 4.02 -18.01 2.42
N PRO A 174 3.23 -17.64 3.45
CA PRO A 174 3.67 -17.20 4.78
C PRO A 174 4.65 -18.19 5.40
N ILE A 175 5.50 -17.79 6.35
CA ILE A 175 6.43 -18.67 7.09
C ILE A 175 5.90 -18.82 8.51
N THR A 176 5.55 -20.04 8.88
CA THR A 176 5.00 -20.44 10.19
C THR A 176 6.08 -20.95 11.11
#